data_AF-S2Z3I7-F1
#
_entry.id   AF-S2Z3I7-F1
#
_cell.length_a   1.000
_cell.length_b   1.000
_cell.length_c   1.000
_cell.angle_alpha   90.00
_cell.angle_beta   90.00
_cell.angle_gamma   90.00
#
_symmetry.space_group_name_H-M   'P 1'
#
loop_
_entity.id
_entity.type
_entity.pdbx_description
1 polymer ?
#
loop_
_entity_poly.entity_id
_entity_poly.type
_entity_poly.pdbx_seq_one_letter_code
_entity_poly.pdbx_strand_id
1 'polypeptide(L)'
;MGGESTTRTAPRSGGTSTSPVGTRTGQRLSGLAVALGVVLFLGGFAWGAVIYRPYTVPTTSMTPTIDAGDRVLAQRVDAGEIRRGDVVVFNDKTWVTGSAVVKRVVAVGGDTVSCCTDGKLTVNGKQIDESYLKGNVVEDKKIPSVKVPKGRLFLLGDEREGSLDSSAHLSDAAQGTVAASAVTARVDAVVWPMKGMLERPTGFETLGALSQPGPLRIILTLIIAGAVLVFAGGAYGPIAKRTGRSRARTEPVRAR
;
A
#
# COMPACT_ATOMS: atom_id res chain seq x y z
N MET A 1 49.85 -42.32 59.84
CA MET A 1 48.53 -42.31 59.16
C MET A 1 47.98 -40.89 59.35
N GLY A 2 48.11 -39.92 58.45
CA GLY A 2 48.12 -39.95 56.99
C GLY A 2 46.72 -39.56 56.48
N GLY A 3 46.49 -38.28 56.18
CA GLY A 3 45.22 -37.78 55.65
C GLY A 3 45.10 -36.26 55.68
N GLU A 4 45.72 -35.59 54.71
CA GLU A 4 45.79 -34.14 54.54
C GLU A 4 44.45 -33.50 54.15
N SER A 5 44.19 -32.33 54.75
CA SER A 5 43.12 -31.41 54.39
C SER A 5 43.47 -30.70 53.08
N THR A 6 42.68 -30.87 52.02
CA THR A 6 42.90 -30.15 50.75
C THR A 6 41.75 -29.20 50.47
N THR A 7 41.91 -27.95 50.90
CA THR A 7 41.13 -26.80 50.43
C THR A 7 41.50 -26.55 48.97
N ARG A 8 40.60 -26.93 48.04
CA ARG A 8 40.78 -26.64 46.61
C ARG A 8 40.26 -25.24 46.29
N THR A 9 41.19 -24.28 46.29
CA THR A 9 41.03 -22.92 45.76
C THR A 9 40.63 -22.98 44.28
N ALA A 10 39.54 -22.32 43.91
CA ALA A 10 39.12 -22.15 42.51
C ALA A 10 40.12 -21.28 41.73
N PRO A 11 40.52 -21.65 40.50
CA PRO A 11 41.30 -20.73 39.67
C PRO A 11 40.37 -19.66 39.11
N ARG A 12 40.56 -18.42 39.57
CA ARG A 12 40.25 -17.21 38.80
C ARG A 12 41.17 -17.21 37.57
N SER A 13 40.65 -17.64 36.41
CA SER A 13 41.28 -17.29 35.14
C SER A 13 40.66 -15.99 34.62
N GLY A 14 41.50 -14.95 34.66
CA GLY A 14 41.25 -13.66 34.05
C GLY A 14 41.00 -13.78 32.55
N GLY A 15 40.28 -12.80 32.04
CA GLY A 15 39.76 -12.79 30.68
C GLY A 15 40.83 -12.88 29.60
N THR A 16 40.45 -13.53 28.52
CA THR A 16 40.81 -13.09 27.17
C THR A 16 39.51 -12.85 26.44
N SER A 17 39.22 -11.57 26.20
CA SER A 17 38.24 -11.14 25.22
C SER A 17 38.57 -11.83 23.90
N THR A 18 37.83 -12.89 23.59
CA THR A 18 37.93 -13.58 22.30
C THR A 18 37.40 -12.63 21.24
N SER A 19 38.34 -11.89 20.64
CA SER A 19 38.06 -11.02 19.49
C SER A 19 37.33 -11.82 18.42
N PRO A 20 36.30 -11.26 17.77
CA PRO A 20 35.53 -12.01 16.78
C PRO A 20 36.47 -12.44 15.63
N VAL A 21 36.54 -13.75 15.38
CA VAL A 21 37.20 -14.29 14.18
C VAL A 21 36.32 -13.96 12.97
N GLY A 22 36.54 -12.77 12.41
CA GLY A 22 36.05 -12.31 11.12
C GLY A 22 37.10 -11.36 10.55
N THR A 23 37.36 -11.38 9.25
CA THR A 23 38.31 -10.43 8.65
C THR A 23 37.80 -9.01 8.91
N ARG A 24 38.68 -8.05 9.26
CA ARG A 24 38.29 -6.64 9.51
C ARG A 24 37.45 -6.07 8.37
N THR A 25 37.71 -6.51 7.15
CA THR A 25 36.96 -6.18 5.93
C THR A 25 35.53 -6.74 5.97
N GLY A 26 35.34 -8.01 6.35
CA GLY A 26 34.01 -8.63 6.44
C GLY A 26 33.12 -7.96 7.50
N GLN A 27 33.68 -7.57 8.64
CA GLN A 27 32.95 -6.82 9.66
C GLN A 27 32.54 -5.41 9.19
N ARG A 28 33.43 -4.71 8.46
CA ARG A 28 33.11 -3.40 7.89
C ARG A 28 32.04 -3.48 6.80
N LEU A 29 32.10 -4.47 5.93
CA LEU A 29 31.09 -4.71 4.89
C LEU A 29 29.73 -5.08 5.49
N SER A 30 29.71 -5.93 6.52
CA SER A 30 28.51 -6.23 7.28
C SER A 30 27.93 -4.97 7.95
N GLY A 31 28.75 -4.14 8.58
CA GLY A 31 28.31 -2.86 9.16
C GLY A 31 27.73 -1.88 8.12
N LEU A 32 28.38 -1.76 6.96
CA LEU A 32 27.87 -0.94 5.84
C LEU A 32 26.55 -1.47 5.29
N ALA A 33 26.41 -2.79 5.14
CA ALA A 33 25.16 -3.41 4.71
C ALA A 33 24.02 -3.13 5.69
N VAL A 34 24.27 -3.26 7.01
CA VAL A 34 23.28 -2.91 8.04
C VAL A 34 22.91 -1.43 7.96
N ALA A 35 23.90 -0.53 7.88
CA ALA A 35 23.65 0.91 7.79
C ALA A 35 22.80 1.28 6.57
N LEU A 36 23.15 0.77 5.39
CA LEU A 36 22.36 0.95 4.16
C LEU A 36 20.95 0.36 4.34
N GLY A 37 20.85 -0.83 4.92
CA GLY A 37 19.58 -1.49 5.18
C GLY A 37 18.65 -0.65 6.06
N VAL A 38 19.18 -0.07 7.14
CA VAL A 38 18.43 0.85 8.03
C VAL A 38 17.97 2.09 7.27
N VAL A 39 18.83 2.70 6.46
CA VAL A 39 18.47 3.90 5.67
C VAL A 39 17.35 3.59 4.69
N LEU A 40 17.42 2.47 3.96
CA LEU A 40 16.37 2.07 3.01
C LEU A 40 15.06 1.72 3.72
N PHE A 41 15.13 1.00 4.84
CA PHE A 41 13.96 0.61 5.62
C PHE A 41 13.26 1.83 6.23
N LEU A 42 13.99 2.64 7.01
CA LEU A 42 13.41 3.81 7.67
C LEU A 42 13.05 4.90 6.68
N GLY A 43 13.86 5.13 5.65
CA GLY A 43 13.57 6.08 4.58
C GLY A 43 12.32 5.70 3.78
N GLY A 44 12.21 4.44 3.35
CA GLY A 44 11.03 3.92 2.68
C GLY A 44 9.78 4.01 3.56
N PHE A 45 9.88 3.58 4.83
CA PHE A 45 8.77 3.66 5.77
C PHE A 45 8.32 5.10 6.04
N ALA A 46 9.26 6.02 6.31
CA ALA A 46 8.95 7.43 6.55
C ALA A 46 8.32 8.08 5.31
N TRP A 47 8.86 7.81 4.12
CA TRP A 47 8.28 8.31 2.87
C TRP A 47 6.86 7.79 2.67
N GLY A 48 6.63 6.50 2.86
CA GLY A 48 5.30 5.89 2.82
C GLY A 48 4.33 6.50 3.82
N ALA A 49 4.74 6.69 5.07
CA ALA A 49 3.90 7.26 6.12
C ALA A 49 3.50 8.73 5.87
N VAL A 50 4.33 9.49 5.13
CA VAL A 50 4.01 10.87 4.76
C VAL A 50 2.95 10.91 3.65
N ILE A 51 3.05 10.05 2.63
CA ILE A 51 2.22 10.16 1.44
C ILE A 51 1.00 9.24 1.46
N TYR A 52 1.03 8.12 2.18
CA TYR A 52 -0.08 7.17 2.28
C TYR A 52 -0.80 7.30 3.62
N ARG A 53 -2.11 7.06 3.59
CA ARG A 53 -2.95 6.92 4.79
C ARG A 53 -3.74 5.62 4.73
N PRO A 54 -3.81 4.86 5.84
CA PRO A 54 -4.70 3.72 5.94
C PRO A 54 -6.12 4.17 6.23
N TYR A 55 -7.11 3.53 5.59
CA TYR A 55 -8.53 3.70 5.87
C TYR A 55 -9.18 2.34 6.05
N THR A 56 -10.12 2.23 7.00
CA THR A 56 -11.01 1.07 7.12
C THR A 56 -12.32 1.40 6.42
N VAL A 57 -12.75 0.57 5.48
CA VAL A 57 -13.99 0.80 4.73
C VAL A 57 -15.17 0.17 5.49
N PRO A 58 -16.19 0.94 5.91
CA PRO A 58 -17.26 0.41 6.75
C PRO A 58 -18.48 -0.11 5.96
N THR A 59 -18.53 0.10 4.65
CA THR A 59 -19.71 -0.22 3.82
C THR A 59 -19.37 -1.14 2.65
N THR A 60 -20.39 -1.78 2.08
CA THR A 60 -20.29 -2.63 0.88
C THR A 60 -20.41 -1.84 -0.42
N SER A 61 -20.42 -0.50 -0.38
CA SER A 61 -20.72 0.31 -1.57
C SER A 61 -19.66 0.25 -2.68
N MET A 62 -18.49 -0.34 -2.38
CA MET A 62 -17.39 -0.55 -3.30
C MET A 62 -17.16 -2.04 -3.62
N THR A 63 -18.04 -2.94 -3.16
CA THR A 63 -18.00 -4.36 -3.55
C THR A 63 -18.25 -4.44 -5.07
N PRO A 64 -17.53 -5.30 -5.82
CA PRO A 64 -16.58 -6.32 -5.36
C PRO A 64 -15.12 -5.85 -5.22
N THR A 65 -14.82 -4.59 -5.57
CA THR A 65 -13.44 -4.06 -5.53
C THR A 65 -12.91 -3.95 -4.10
N ILE A 66 -13.73 -3.39 -3.20
CA ILE A 66 -13.40 -3.19 -1.78
C ILE A 66 -14.61 -3.59 -0.94
N ASP A 67 -14.41 -4.55 -0.04
CA ASP A 67 -15.47 -5.06 0.83
C ASP A 67 -15.54 -4.29 2.16
N ALA A 68 -16.69 -4.36 2.82
CA ALA A 68 -16.83 -3.86 4.17
C ALA A 68 -15.84 -4.56 5.11
N GLY A 69 -15.10 -3.78 5.89
CA GLY A 69 -14.03 -4.23 6.78
C GLY A 69 -12.62 -4.21 6.17
N ASP A 70 -12.49 -4.04 4.85
CA ASP A 70 -11.19 -3.95 4.20
C ASP A 70 -10.40 -2.74 4.70
N ARG A 71 -9.07 -2.91 4.80
CA ARG A 71 -8.14 -1.81 5.04
C ARG A 71 -7.43 -1.45 3.76
N VAL A 72 -7.60 -0.21 3.33
CA VAL A 72 -7.03 0.31 2.10
C VAL A 72 -5.91 1.31 2.39
N LEU A 73 -4.90 1.33 1.53
CA LEU A 73 -3.91 2.41 1.51
C LEU A 73 -4.25 3.39 0.40
N ALA A 74 -4.41 4.66 0.79
CA ALA A 74 -4.72 5.73 -0.12
C ALA A 74 -3.59 6.77 -0.15
N GLN A 75 -3.12 7.10 -1.35
CA GLN A 75 -2.12 8.11 -1.63
C GLN A 75 -2.75 9.50 -1.52
N ARG A 76 -2.13 10.42 -0.81
CA ARG A 76 -2.50 11.85 -0.86
C ARG A 76 -2.22 12.38 -2.26
N VAL A 77 -3.23 13.00 -2.86
CA VAL A 77 -3.18 13.55 -4.23
C VAL A 77 -3.92 14.88 -4.27
N ASP A 78 -3.50 15.76 -5.15
CA ASP A 78 -4.18 17.02 -5.42
C ASP A 78 -5.33 16.85 -6.41
N ALA A 79 -6.28 17.78 -6.40
CA ALA A 79 -7.46 17.75 -7.27
C ALA A 79 -7.11 17.64 -8.77
N GLY A 80 -5.97 18.22 -9.19
CA GLY A 80 -5.48 18.19 -10.57
C GLY A 80 -4.89 16.84 -11.00
N GLU A 81 -4.67 15.90 -10.08
CA GLU A 81 -4.12 14.57 -10.34
C GLU A 81 -5.21 13.50 -10.47
N ILE A 82 -6.43 13.81 -10.08
CA ILE A 82 -7.57 12.89 -10.12
C ILE A 82 -8.00 12.65 -11.57
N ARG A 83 -8.18 11.39 -11.94
CA ARG A 83 -8.62 10.97 -13.27
C ARG A 83 -9.83 10.06 -13.16
N ARG A 84 -10.48 9.83 -14.31
CA ARG A 84 -11.56 8.86 -14.45
C ARG A 84 -11.06 7.47 -14.08
N GLY A 85 -11.91 6.70 -13.41
CA GLY A 85 -11.62 5.37 -12.89
C GLY A 85 -10.92 5.35 -11.54
N ASP A 86 -10.40 6.47 -11.03
CA ASP A 86 -9.77 6.51 -9.71
C ASP A 86 -10.78 6.18 -8.61
N VAL A 87 -10.37 5.40 -7.61
CA VAL A 87 -11.12 5.24 -6.37
C VAL A 87 -10.61 6.26 -5.38
N VAL A 88 -11.49 7.13 -4.88
CA VAL A 88 -11.11 8.30 -4.07
C VAL A 88 -11.76 8.25 -2.69
N VAL A 89 -11.02 8.76 -1.71
CA VAL A 89 -11.50 9.02 -0.36
C VAL A 89 -11.75 10.52 -0.22
N PHE A 90 -12.98 10.90 0.11
CA PHE A 90 -13.38 12.31 0.20
C PHE A 90 -14.26 12.59 1.41
N ASN A 91 -14.31 13.86 1.81
CA ASN A 91 -15.18 14.33 2.88
C ASN A 91 -16.15 15.36 2.31
N ASP A 92 -17.43 14.97 2.19
CA ASP A 92 -18.49 15.89 1.77
C ASP A 92 -19.61 15.91 2.80
N LYS A 93 -19.81 17.07 3.44
CA LYS A 93 -20.82 17.26 4.48
C LYS A 93 -22.25 17.09 3.98
N THR A 94 -22.48 17.28 2.67
CA THR A 94 -23.79 17.10 2.06
C THR A 94 -24.16 15.62 1.92
N TRP A 95 -23.16 14.75 1.80
CA TRP A 95 -23.37 13.30 1.70
C TRP A 95 -23.34 12.64 3.06
N VAL A 96 -22.24 12.83 3.80
CA VAL A 96 -22.05 12.23 5.13
C VAL A 96 -21.30 13.21 6.02
N THR A 97 -21.92 13.60 7.14
CA THR A 97 -21.26 14.47 8.13
C THR A 97 -20.33 13.64 9.02
N GLY A 98 -19.06 14.04 9.08
CA GLY A 98 -18.08 13.50 10.04
C GLY A 98 -17.38 12.21 9.64
N SER A 99 -17.64 11.67 8.44
CA SER A 99 -17.04 10.41 7.97
C SER A 99 -16.52 10.53 6.54
N ALA A 100 -15.39 9.89 6.27
CA ALA A 100 -14.84 9.78 4.93
C ALA A 100 -15.63 8.75 4.10
N VAL A 101 -15.85 9.05 2.84
CA VAL A 101 -16.56 8.19 1.88
C VAL A 101 -15.59 7.73 0.80
N VAL A 102 -15.76 6.49 0.34
CA VAL A 102 -14.96 5.90 -0.74
C VAL A 102 -15.87 5.63 -1.93
N LYS A 103 -15.54 6.18 -3.10
CA LYS A 103 -16.27 5.99 -4.37
C LYS A 103 -15.32 6.00 -5.56
N ARG A 104 -15.77 5.52 -6.72
CA ARG A 104 -15.04 5.63 -7.97
C ARG A 104 -15.44 6.87 -8.75
N VAL A 105 -14.45 7.58 -9.28
CA VAL A 105 -14.62 8.69 -10.20
C VAL A 105 -15.04 8.14 -11.56
N VAL A 106 -16.27 8.37 -12.00
CA VAL A 106 -16.71 7.94 -13.33
C VAL A 106 -16.68 9.10 -14.34
N ALA A 107 -16.82 10.33 -13.89
CA ALA A 107 -16.72 11.51 -14.74
C ALA A 107 -16.06 12.69 -14.00
N VAL A 108 -15.32 13.51 -14.74
CA VAL A 108 -14.62 14.69 -14.24
C VAL A 108 -15.17 15.95 -14.90
N GLY A 109 -14.82 17.12 -14.37
CA GLY A 109 -15.33 18.41 -14.87
C GLY A 109 -15.21 18.58 -16.39
N GLY A 110 -16.33 18.91 -17.02
CA GLY A 110 -16.48 19.02 -18.47
C GLY A 110 -17.17 17.82 -19.11
N ASP A 111 -17.17 16.66 -18.46
CA ASP A 111 -17.84 15.47 -18.95
C ASP A 111 -19.35 15.57 -18.88
N THR A 112 -20.01 14.78 -19.73
CA THR A 112 -21.43 14.47 -19.60
C THR A 112 -21.58 12.99 -19.31
N VAL A 113 -22.19 12.65 -18.19
CA VAL A 113 -22.48 11.27 -17.77
C VAL A 113 -23.97 11.01 -17.89
N SER A 114 -24.33 9.83 -18.40
CA SER A 114 -25.72 9.37 -18.45
C SER A 114 -25.77 7.87 -18.29
N CYS A 115 -26.90 7.39 -17.79
CA CYS A 115 -27.15 5.97 -17.74
C CYS A 115 -28.62 5.61 -18.05
N CYS A 116 -28.91 4.54 -18.80
CA CYS A 116 -27.97 3.55 -19.35
C CYS A 116 -28.31 3.24 -20.80
N THR A 117 -27.28 3.08 -21.63
CA THR A 117 -27.41 2.55 -22.99
C THR A 117 -26.97 1.09 -22.93
N ASP A 118 -27.90 0.16 -23.15
CA ASP A 118 -27.69 -1.29 -23.02
C ASP A 118 -27.17 -1.73 -21.64
N GLY A 119 -27.69 -1.08 -20.58
CA GLY A 119 -27.29 -1.38 -19.20
C GLY A 119 -25.91 -0.86 -18.80
N LYS A 120 -25.22 -0.13 -19.69
CA LYS A 120 -23.90 0.41 -19.44
C LYS A 120 -23.91 1.91 -19.22
N LEU A 121 -22.99 2.36 -18.36
CA LEU A 121 -22.69 3.76 -18.16
C LEU A 121 -22.16 4.38 -19.46
N THR A 122 -22.62 5.59 -19.76
CA THR A 122 -22.10 6.37 -20.89
C THR A 122 -21.46 7.66 -20.38
N VAL A 123 -20.27 7.96 -20.88
CA VAL A 123 -19.57 9.22 -20.59
C VAL A 123 -19.14 9.84 -21.91
N ASN A 124 -19.57 11.08 -22.14
CA ASN A 124 -19.41 11.81 -23.40
C ASN A 124 -19.94 11.01 -24.62
N GLY A 125 -21.05 10.30 -24.42
CA GLY A 125 -21.67 9.45 -25.46
C GLY A 125 -20.95 8.13 -25.74
N LYS A 126 -19.85 7.82 -25.05
CA LYS A 126 -19.16 6.52 -25.16
C LYS A 126 -19.58 5.59 -24.04
N GLN A 127 -19.93 4.35 -24.38
CA GLN A 127 -20.12 3.28 -23.39
C GLN A 127 -18.79 2.95 -22.71
N ILE A 128 -18.82 2.84 -21.39
CA ILE A 128 -17.66 2.51 -20.58
C ILE A 128 -17.64 1.02 -20.31
N ASP A 129 -16.49 0.40 -20.57
CA ASP A 129 -16.24 -0.97 -20.15
C ASP A 129 -15.86 -0.99 -18.67
N GLU A 130 -16.68 -1.65 -17.88
CA GLU A 130 -16.74 -1.46 -16.44
C GLU A 130 -16.20 -2.70 -15.74
N SER A 131 -14.99 -3.13 -16.14
CA SER A 131 -14.38 -4.42 -15.81
C SER A 131 -14.19 -4.69 -14.31
N TYR A 132 -14.20 -3.65 -13.48
CA TYR A 132 -14.19 -3.75 -12.02
C TYR A 132 -15.52 -4.23 -11.41
N LEU A 133 -16.60 -4.23 -12.19
CA LEU A 133 -17.89 -4.80 -11.80
C LEU A 133 -17.90 -6.30 -12.15
N LYS A 134 -18.21 -7.16 -11.17
CA LYS A 134 -18.36 -8.60 -11.43
C LYS A 134 -19.76 -8.92 -11.93
N GLY A 135 -19.86 -9.65 -13.06
CA GLY A 135 -21.08 -10.36 -13.42
C GLY A 135 -22.08 -9.64 -14.33
N ASN A 136 -21.62 -8.73 -15.21
CA ASN A 136 -22.50 -7.92 -16.08
C ASN A 136 -23.56 -7.15 -15.28
N VAL A 137 -23.16 -6.58 -14.13
CA VAL A 137 -24.04 -5.71 -13.34
C VAL A 137 -24.51 -4.58 -14.26
N VAL A 138 -25.81 -4.56 -14.49
CA VAL A 138 -26.49 -3.49 -15.21
C VAL A 138 -26.66 -2.37 -14.20
N GLU A 139 -26.25 -1.16 -14.57
CA GLU A 139 -26.65 -0.01 -13.78
C GLU A 139 -28.17 0.17 -13.95
N ASP A 140 -28.95 -0.17 -12.93
CA ASP A 140 -30.41 -0.04 -12.99
C ASP A 140 -30.89 1.37 -12.62
N LYS A 141 -29.97 2.23 -12.16
CA LYS A 141 -30.30 3.61 -11.81
C LYS A 141 -30.44 4.44 -13.08
N LYS A 142 -31.58 5.13 -13.19
CA LYS A 142 -31.88 6.08 -14.27
C LYS A 142 -31.12 7.38 -14.05
N ILE A 143 -29.82 7.37 -14.29
CA ILE A 143 -28.98 8.58 -14.24
C ILE A 143 -29.29 9.43 -15.48
N PRO A 144 -29.92 10.61 -15.33
CA PRO A 144 -30.18 11.50 -16.45
C PRO A 144 -28.85 12.00 -17.04
N SER A 145 -28.92 12.69 -18.18
CA SER A 145 -27.74 13.36 -18.72
C SER A 145 -27.30 14.50 -17.79
N VAL A 146 -26.18 14.29 -17.10
CA VAL A 146 -25.59 15.24 -16.15
C VAL A 146 -24.27 15.77 -16.72
N LYS A 147 -24.17 17.09 -16.89
CA LYS A 147 -22.93 17.75 -17.26
C LYS A 147 -22.15 18.12 -16.01
N VAL A 148 -20.99 17.49 -15.80
CA VAL A 148 -20.16 17.68 -14.62
C VAL A 148 -19.50 19.07 -14.67
N PRO A 149 -19.74 19.96 -13.69
CA PRO A 149 -19.10 21.27 -13.67
C PRO A 149 -17.57 21.17 -13.53
N LYS A 150 -16.85 22.18 -14.03
CA LYS A 150 -15.39 22.26 -13.84
C LYS A 150 -15.03 22.21 -12.36
N GLY A 151 -13.97 21.47 -12.02
CA GLY A 151 -13.52 21.27 -10.63
C GLY A 151 -14.42 20.36 -9.79
N ARG A 152 -15.38 19.66 -10.41
CA ARG A 152 -16.24 18.67 -9.75
C ARG A 152 -16.08 17.29 -10.37
N LEU A 153 -16.55 16.29 -9.64
CA LEU A 153 -16.47 14.87 -9.95
C LEU A 153 -17.86 14.27 -9.85
N PHE A 154 -18.17 13.33 -10.72
CA PHE A 154 -19.32 12.42 -10.56
C PHE A 154 -18.77 11.07 -10.10
N LEU A 155 -19.21 10.67 -8.91
CA LEU A 155 -18.71 9.51 -8.17
C LEU A 155 -19.79 8.44 -8.05
N LEU A 156 -19.49 7.20 -8.41
CA LEU A 156 -20.37 6.04 -8.22
C LEU A 156 -19.72 5.01 -7.30
N GLY A 157 -20.53 4.25 -6.59
CA GLY A 157 -20.07 3.01 -5.97
C GLY A 157 -19.78 1.96 -7.04
N ASP A 158 -18.96 0.97 -6.70
CA ASP A 158 -18.87 -0.24 -7.52
C ASP A 158 -20.07 -1.16 -7.28
N GLU A 159 -20.73 -1.05 -6.12
CA GLU A 159 -22.00 -1.71 -5.86
C GLU A 159 -23.15 -0.83 -6.39
N ARG A 160 -23.61 -1.10 -7.62
CA ARG A 160 -24.49 -0.19 -8.37
C ARG A 160 -25.90 -0.09 -7.81
N GLU A 161 -26.43 -1.13 -7.19
CA GLU A 161 -27.82 -1.12 -6.70
C GLU A 161 -27.91 -0.43 -5.32
N GLY A 162 -27.04 -0.80 -4.39
CA GLY A 162 -27.13 -0.38 -2.99
C GLY A 162 -26.35 0.88 -2.61
N SER A 163 -25.49 1.40 -3.50
CA SER A 163 -24.63 2.53 -3.18
C SER A 163 -25.39 3.86 -3.14
N LEU A 164 -25.32 4.56 -2.00
CA LEU A 164 -25.60 6.00 -1.92
C LEU A 164 -24.39 6.77 -2.49
N ASP A 165 -24.57 7.30 -3.69
CA ASP A 165 -23.54 8.00 -4.46
C ASP A 165 -24.17 9.11 -5.33
N SER A 166 -23.46 9.61 -6.34
CA SER A 166 -23.93 10.79 -7.10
C SER A 166 -25.30 10.60 -7.72
N SER A 167 -25.65 9.36 -8.08
CA SER A 167 -26.97 9.01 -8.61
C SER A 167 -28.11 9.20 -7.60
N ALA A 168 -27.83 9.07 -6.30
CA ALA A 168 -28.81 9.29 -5.23
C ALA A 168 -28.96 10.78 -4.86
N HIS A 169 -28.00 11.62 -5.26
CA HIS A 169 -27.90 13.04 -4.89
C HIS A 169 -28.24 13.99 -6.05
N LEU A 170 -28.88 13.50 -7.12
CA LEU A 170 -29.16 14.26 -8.34
C LEU A 170 -30.09 15.47 -8.14
N SER A 171 -30.94 15.44 -7.10
CA SER A 171 -31.82 16.56 -6.72
C SER A 171 -31.12 17.64 -5.90
N ASP A 172 -29.89 17.39 -5.45
CA ASP A 172 -29.16 18.35 -4.63
C ASP A 172 -28.67 19.53 -5.48
N ALA A 173 -28.31 20.65 -4.85
CA ALA A 173 -27.88 21.88 -5.53
C ALA A 173 -26.69 21.68 -6.50
N ALA A 174 -25.88 20.65 -6.26
CA ALA A 174 -24.74 20.28 -7.11
C ALA A 174 -25.02 19.10 -8.06
N GLN A 175 -26.27 18.67 -8.23
CA GLN A 175 -26.69 17.57 -9.11
C GLN A 175 -25.89 16.29 -8.87
N GLY A 176 -25.69 15.95 -7.58
CA GLY A 176 -24.94 14.78 -7.16
C GLY A 176 -23.43 14.85 -7.35
N THR A 177 -22.88 15.93 -7.90
CA THR A 177 -21.42 16.02 -8.06
C THR A 177 -20.73 16.41 -6.76
N VAL A 178 -19.46 16.03 -6.59
CA VAL A 178 -18.60 16.36 -5.45
C VAL A 178 -17.46 17.27 -5.89
N ALA A 179 -17.05 18.24 -5.06
CA ALA A 179 -15.90 19.08 -5.39
C ALA A 179 -14.62 18.26 -5.44
N ALA A 180 -13.80 18.42 -6.48
CA ALA A 180 -12.52 17.70 -6.57
C ALA A 180 -11.57 18.05 -5.40
N SER A 181 -11.68 19.26 -4.85
CA SER A 181 -10.95 19.70 -3.67
C SER A 181 -11.43 19.06 -2.35
N ALA A 182 -12.57 18.36 -2.34
CA ALA A 182 -13.04 17.59 -1.19
C ALA A 182 -12.37 16.21 -1.10
N VAL A 183 -11.70 15.77 -2.17
CA VAL A 183 -10.92 14.53 -2.19
C VAL A 183 -9.66 14.71 -1.36
N THR A 184 -9.40 13.73 -0.50
CA THR A 184 -8.26 13.71 0.43
C THR A 184 -7.17 12.73 0.01
N ALA A 185 -7.55 11.66 -0.68
CA ALA A 185 -6.62 10.63 -1.14
C ALA A 185 -7.22 9.78 -2.26
N ARG A 186 -6.36 9.15 -3.08
CA ARG A 186 -6.71 8.11 -4.06
C ARG A 186 -6.28 6.75 -3.54
N VAL A 187 -7.18 5.77 -3.55
CA VAL A 187 -6.92 4.40 -3.11
C VAL A 187 -6.09 3.67 -4.15
N ASP A 188 -4.95 3.11 -3.71
CA ASP A 188 -4.05 2.35 -4.58
C ASP A 188 -4.12 0.84 -4.31
N ALA A 189 -4.40 0.43 -3.06
CA ALA A 189 -4.33 -0.98 -2.67
C ALA A 189 -5.24 -1.33 -1.49
N VAL A 190 -5.68 -2.59 -1.45
CA VAL A 190 -6.27 -3.24 -0.27
C VAL A 190 -5.18 -4.04 0.44
N VAL A 191 -4.75 -3.56 1.60
CA VAL A 191 -3.64 -4.14 2.37
C VAL A 191 -4.07 -5.16 3.41
N TRP A 192 -5.35 -5.17 3.77
CA TRP A 192 -5.94 -6.23 4.59
C TRP A 192 -7.33 -6.53 4.02
N PRO A 193 -7.63 -7.77 3.59
CA PRO A 193 -6.88 -9.03 3.77
C PRO A 193 -5.81 -9.30 2.68
N MET A 194 -5.04 -8.29 2.25
CA MET A 194 -3.97 -8.38 1.23
C MET A 194 -4.47 -8.73 -0.18
N LYS A 195 -5.55 -8.11 -0.66
CA LYS A 195 -6.00 -8.26 -2.06
C LYS A 195 -5.06 -7.57 -3.07
N GLY A 196 -4.16 -6.71 -2.59
CA GLY A 196 -3.11 -6.11 -3.40
C GLY A 196 -3.51 -4.77 -4.02
N MET A 197 -2.81 -4.40 -5.10
CA MET A 197 -3.11 -3.16 -5.85
C MET A 197 -4.47 -3.26 -6.52
N LEU A 198 -5.20 -2.14 -6.57
CA LEU A 198 -6.44 -2.07 -7.35
C LEU A 198 -6.15 -2.28 -8.85
N GLU A 199 -7.12 -2.89 -9.53
CA GLU A 199 -7.05 -3.08 -10.97
C GLU A 199 -7.13 -1.74 -11.72
N ARG A 200 -6.44 -1.65 -12.86
CA ARG A 200 -6.48 -0.45 -13.69
C ARG A 200 -7.86 -0.35 -14.36
N PRO A 201 -8.50 0.82 -14.33
CA PRO A 201 -9.84 1.01 -14.88
C PRO A 201 -9.77 1.27 -16.39
N THR A 202 -9.38 0.26 -17.17
CA THR A 202 -9.02 0.37 -18.59
C THR A 202 -10.15 0.88 -19.49
N GLY A 203 -11.42 0.70 -19.13
CA GLY A 203 -12.54 1.22 -19.91
C GLY A 203 -12.55 2.75 -20.06
N PHE A 204 -11.90 3.48 -19.15
CA PHE A 204 -11.79 4.94 -19.23
C PHE A 204 -10.62 5.44 -20.09
N GLU A 205 -9.72 4.56 -20.57
CA GLU A 205 -8.57 4.96 -21.41
C GLU A 205 -9.02 5.65 -22.71
N THR A 206 -10.19 5.25 -23.22
CA THR A 206 -10.79 5.83 -24.43
C THR A 206 -11.25 7.28 -24.26
N LEU A 207 -11.27 7.79 -23.03
CA LEU A 207 -11.66 9.16 -22.65
C LEU A 207 -10.47 10.02 -22.21
N GLY A 208 -9.27 9.47 -22.16
CA GLY A 208 -8.05 10.18 -21.82
C GLY A 208 -7.09 9.37 -20.95
N ALA A 209 -6.00 10.03 -20.53
CA ALA A 209 -4.98 9.39 -19.71
C ALA A 209 -5.51 8.99 -18.33
N LEU A 210 -5.21 7.74 -17.94
CA LEU A 210 -5.45 7.26 -16.59
C LEU A 210 -4.35 7.75 -15.64
N SER A 211 -4.70 7.77 -14.36
CA SER A 211 -3.76 7.94 -13.26
C SER A 211 -2.64 6.90 -13.32
N GLN A 212 -1.42 7.33 -13.03
CA GLN A 212 -0.31 6.42 -12.81
C GLN A 212 -0.39 5.86 -11.38
N PRO A 213 -0.09 4.56 -11.18
CA PRO A 213 0.02 3.99 -9.85
C PRO A 213 1.01 4.81 -9.00
N GLY A 214 0.67 5.04 -7.74
CA GLY A 214 1.57 5.71 -6.80
C GLY A 214 2.85 4.91 -6.53
N PRO A 215 3.81 5.49 -5.79
CA PRO A 215 5.11 4.88 -5.53
C PRO A 215 5.06 3.72 -4.51
N LEU A 216 3.87 3.21 -4.15
CA LEU A 216 3.69 2.15 -3.15
C LEU A 216 4.60 0.95 -3.40
N ARG A 217 4.70 0.49 -4.65
CA ARG A 217 5.57 -0.64 -5.02
C ARG A 217 7.04 -0.34 -4.73
N ILE A 218 7.51 0.85 -5.10
CA ILE A 218 8.89 1.29 -4.87
C ILE A 218 9.17 1.36 -3.38
N ILE A 219 8.25 1.94 -2.60
CA ILE A 219 8.37 2.05 -1.15
C ILE A 219 8.44 0.67 -0.50
N LEU A 220 7.57 -0.26 -0.89
CA LEU A 220 7.61 -1.64 -0.40
C LEU A 220 8.93 -2.33 -0.75
N THR A 221 9.45 -2.13 -1.97
CA THR A 221 10.76 -2.64 -2.36
C THR A 221 11.88 -2.08 -1.49
N LEU A 222 11.89 -0.78 -1.20
CA LEU A 222 12.89 -0.15 -0.32
C LEU A 222 12.83 -0.73 1.10
N ILE A 223 11.61 -0.88 1.65
CA ILE A 223 11.41 -1.43 3.00
C ILE A 223 11.89 -2.88 3.06
N ILE A 224 11.49 -3.73 2.11
CA ILE A 224 11.87 -5.15 2.09
C ILE A 224 13.37 -5.30 1.87
N ALA A 225 13.94 -4.61 0.88
CA ALA A 225 15.38 -4.65 0.62
C ALA A 225 16.18 -4.15 1.83
N GLY A 226 15.71 -3.09 2.48
CA GLY A 226 16.28 -2.57 3.71
C GLY A 226 16.28 -3.60 4.84
N ALA A 227 15.13 -4.24 5.10
CA ALA A 227 15.01 -5.29 6.11
C ALA A 227 15.95 -6.47 5.81
N VAL A 228 16.00 -6.94 4.56
CA VAL A 228 16.90 -8.03 4.14
C VAL A 228 18.37 -7.68 4.41
N LEU A 229 18.80 -6.47 4.09
CA LEU A 229 20.17 -6.01 4.34
C LEU A 229 20.50 -5.95 5.83
N VAL A 230 19.56 -5.47 6.66
CA VAL A 230 19.73 -5.44 8.12
C VAL A 230 19.90 -6.85 8.68
N PHE A 231 19.01 -7.78 8.31
CA PHE A 231 19.07 -9.15 8.80
C PHE A 231 20.32 -9.89 8.29
N ALA A 232 20.63 -9.81 7.00
CA ALA A 232 21.79 -10.47 6.42
C ALA A 232 23.11 -9.90 6.98
N GLY A 233 23.20 -8.57 7.10
CA GLY A 233 24.35 -7.89 7.70
C GLY A 233 24.53 -8.24 9.18
N GLY A 234 23.45 -8.23 9.97
CA GLY A 234 23.48 -8.57 11.40
C GLY A 234 23.82 -10.04 11.68
N ALA A 235 23.35 -10.97 10.84
CA ALA A 235 23.63 -12.40 10.97
C ALA A 235 25.07 -12.78 10.58
N TYR A 236 25.80 -11.91 9.87
CA TYR A 236 27.17 -12.19 9.39
C TYR A 236 28.13 -12.58 10.53
N GLY A 237 28.14 -11.83 11.63
CA GLY A 237 29.03 -12.09 12.77
C GLY A 237 28.82 -13.47 13.42
N PRO A 238 27.59 -13.83 13.81
CA PRO A 238 27.26 -15.16 14.32
C PRO A 238 27.59 -16.30 13.35
N ILE A 239 27.27 -16.13 12.06
CA ILE A 239 27.48 -17.16 11.04
C ILE A 239 28.98 -17.38 10.76
N ALA A 240 29.76 -16.31 10.61
CA ALA A 240 31.21 -16.37 10.40
C ALA A 240 31.94 -17.07 11.56
N LYS A 241 31.49 -16.84 12.81
CA LYS A 241 32.03 -17.54 13.98
C LYS A 241 31.74 -19.04 13.97
N ARG A 242 30.55 -19.45 13.51
CA ARG A 242 30.11 -20.85 13.50
C ARG A 242 30.82 -21.65 12.39
N THR A 243 30.98 -21.07 11.21
CA THR A 243 31.71 -21.69 10.09
C THR A 243 33.22 -21.72 10.32
N GLY A 244 33.81 -20.68 10.93
CA GLY A 244 35.22 -20.67 11.33
C GLY A 244 35.56 -21.77 12.35
N ARG A 245 34.69 -22.00 13.35
CA ARG A 245 34.84 -23.10 14.31
C ARG A 245 34.78 -24.49 13.66
N SER A 246 33.95 -24.66 12.64
CA SER A 246 33.85 -25.93 11.93
C SER A 246 35.13 -26.23 11.12
N ARG A 247 35.75 -25.20 10.52
CA ARG A 247 36.96 -25.35 9.70
C ARG A 247 38.20 -25.65 10.53
N ALA A 248 38.32 -25.04 11.72
CA ALA A 248 39.42 -25.30 12.66
C ALA A 248 39.42 -26.72 13.24
N ARG A 249 38.27 -27.43 13.20
CA ARG A 249 38.14 -28.81 13.69
C ARG A 249 38.61 -29.86 12.66
N THR A 250 38.84 -29.47 11.41
CA THR A 250 39.12 -30.38 10.29
C THR A 250 40.59 -30.40 9.85
N GLU A 251 41.48 -29.60 10.45
CA GLU A 251 42.92 -29.74 10.19
C GLU A 251 43.50 -30.91 11.00
N PRO A 252 44.02 -31.98 10.35
CA PRO A 252 44.70 -33.04 11.06
C PRO A 252 46.06 -32.51 11.54
N VAL A 253 46.34 -32.73 12.83
CA VAL A 253 47.65 -32.49 13.43
C VAL A 253 48.68 -33.34 12.67
N ARG A 254 49.50 -32.71 11.81
CA ARG A 254 50.71 -33.35 11.27
C ARG A 254 51.70 -33.50 12.41
N ALA A 255 51.72 -34.70 13.01
CA ALA A 255 52.79 -35.12 13.89
C ALA A 255 54.12 -35.16 13.10
N ARG A 256 55.15 -34.50 13.65
CA ARG A 256 56.55 -34.72 13.29
C ARG A 256 57.10 -35.85 14.13
#